data_AF-A0A2S4JHY9-F1
#
_entry.id   AF-A0A2S4JHY9-F1
#
_cell.length_a   1.000
_cell.length_b   1.000
_cell.length_c   1.000
_cell.angle_alpha   90.00
_cell.angle_beta   90.00
_cell.angle_gamma   90.00
#
_symmetry.space_group_name_H-M   'P 1'
#
loop_
_entity.id
_entity.type
_entity.pdbx_description
1 polymer ?
#
loop_
_entity_poly.entity_id
_entity_poly.type
_entity_poly.pdbx_seq_one_letter_code
_entity_poly.pdbx_strand_id
1 'polypeptide(L)'
;MTIVREAGEAGEAEGREYWLLGTAHVSRESVVAVEETIRQGGIDHVVVEIDHQRYQSVTQKRDWSQLDIFQILRKGQAFLLLSNLVLASFQRRMGAGTGVTPGEEMIAAVKAASEVGIGSTFGDRPVTATLRRAWAKTGFWGRNKLLASMVAAAFSREKVSEEDLAKLREQNELESMLQELSDYLPQVKEVLIDERDRYLARSISEAPGRRVLAVVGAGHVPGIARTLEGLRAGTVRVSKAELEEIPPPGALRRVLPYAVPLLVGALILWGFFRGGLEGGLQSLVRWILVNGTLSAAGAAAALAHPLTILLAFAAAPITSMNPTVGVGLVTGLVEAFLRKPRVADFERLNDDIVSLRGFYRNRLTRILLVFLLSSVGSSIGTFIALPLLFG
;
A
#
# COMPACT_ATOMS: atom_id res chain seq x y z
N MET A 1 17.25 15.04 19.49
CA MET A 1 18.23 13.99 19.15
C MET A 1 18.45 13.12 20.38
N THR A 2 18.34 11.81 20.25
CA THR A 2 18.48 10.85 21.36
C THR A 2 19.73 10.00 21.14
N ILE A 3 20.61 9.87 22.14
CA ILE A 3 21.87 9.12 22.01
C ILE A 3 21.81 7.84 22.84
N VAL A 4 22.13 6.70 22.23
CA VAL A 4 22.02 5.36 22.80
C VAL A 4 23.39 4.69 22.70
N ARG A 5 24.08 4.39 23.82
CA ARG A 5 25.49 3.90 23.85
C ARG A 5 25.66 2.41 24.19
N GLU A 6 26.38 1.66 23.38
CA GLU A 6 26.69 0.24 23.53
C GLU A 6 28.02 0.13 24.28
N ALA A 7 28.16 -0.85 25.18
CA ALA A 7 29.44 -1.08 25.86
C ALA A 7 30.42 -1.77 24.90
N GLY A 8 31.71 -1.46 25.01
CA GLY A 8 32.76 -2.18 24.28
C GLY A 8 32.84 -3.63 24.75
N GLU A 9 33.20 -4.55 23.84
CA GLU A 9 33.57 -5.92 24.25
C GLU A 9 34.80 -5.88 25.16
N ALA A 10 34.97 -6.90 26.02
CA ALA A 10 36.09 -6.96 26.95
C ALA A 10 37.45 -6.89 26.19
N GLY A 11 38.06 -5.70 26.17
CA GLY A 11 39.29 -5.41 25.42
C GLY A 11 39.22 -4.22 24.46
N GLU A 12 38.02 -3.72 24.13
CA GLU A 12 37.83 -2.48 23.37
C GLU A 12 37.46 -1.32 24.30
N ALA A 13 38.30 -0.27 24.34
CA ALA A 13 38.12 0.87 25.24
C ALA A 13 36.97 1.83 24.84
N GLU A 14 36.35 1.67 23.67
CA GLU A 14 35.25 2.53 23.20
C GLU A 14 34.12 1.69 22.59
N GLY A 15 32.92 1.77 23.17
CA GLY A 15 31.73 1.12 22.65
C GLY A 15 31.01 1.93 21.56
N ARG A 16 30.05 1.31 20.85
CA ARG A 16 29.32 1.96 19.75
C ARG A 16 28.29 2.97 20.24
N GLU A 17 28.09 4.07 19.53
CA GLU A 17 27.06 5.06 19.79
C GLU A 17 26.04 5.13 18.64
N TYR A 18 24.76 5.04 18.98
CA TYR A 18 23.65 5.25 18.04
C TYR A 18 23.02 6.61 18.32
N TRP A 19 23.06 7.48 17.33
CA TRP A 19 22.48 8.83 17.38
C TRP A 19 21.16 8.79 16.63
N LEU A 20 20.04 8.92 17.33
CA LEU A 20 18.69 8.91 16.75
C LEU A 20 18.24 10.34 16.51
N LEU A 21 18.18 10.74 15.24
CA LEU A 21 17.67 12.02 14.79
C LEU A 21 16.23 11.85 14.29
N GLY A 22 15.28 12.23 15.15
CA GLY A 22 13.86 12.27 14.82
C GLY A 22 13.53 13.47 13.91
N THR A 23 12.88 13.19 12.78
CA THR A 23 12.53 14.17 11.75
C THR A 23 11.01 14.24 11.54
N ALA A 24 10.54 15.37 11.03
CA ALA A 24 9.17 15.51 10.54
C ALA A 24 9.20 15.41 9.00
N HIS A 25 8.53 14.40 8.43
CA HIS A 25 8.64 13.94 7.02
C HIS A 25 8.21 14.93 5.92
N VAL A 26 8.06 16.22 6.22
CA VAL A 26 7.74 17.30 5.26
C VAL A 26 8.29 18.66 5.75
N SER A 27 9.30 18.65 6.62
CA SER A 27 9.87 19.84 7.24
C SER A 27 11.23 20.18 6.64
N ARG A 28 11.37 21.42 6.15
CA ARG A 28 12.65 21.92 5.64
C ARG A 28 13.69 22.06 6.75
N GLU A 29 13.23 22.37 7.95
CA GLU A 29 14.05 22.42 9.16
C GLU A 29 14.67 21.04 9.46
N SER A 30 13.92 19.96 9.23
CA SER A 30 14.43 18.58 9.37
C SER A 30 15.55 18.29 8.35
N VAL A 31 15.41 18.75 7.11
CA VAL A 31 16.44 18.61 6.07
C VAL A 31 17.74 19.32 6.48
N VAL A 32 17.62 20.58 6.91
CA VAL A 32 18.78 21.38 7.34
C VAL A 32 19.47 20.74 8.55
N ALA A 33 18.70 20.34 9.57
CA ALA A 33 19.25 19.71 10.76
C ALA A 33 20.03 18.42 10.46
N VAL A 34 19.53 17.60 9.52
CA VAL A 34 20.22 16.38 9.05
C VAL A 34 21.55 16.72 8.39
N GLU A 35 21.56 17.66 7.45
CA GLU A 35 22.77 18.07 6.73
C GLU A 35 23.83 18.65 7.67
N GLU A 36 23.41 19.53 8.60
CA GLU A 36 24.29 20.11 9.61
C GLU A 36 24.89 19.05 10.53
N THR A 37 24.08 18.11 11.03
CA THR A 37 24.55 17.04 11.92
C THR A 37 25.61 16.18 11.25
N ILE A 38 25.42 15.84 9.96
CA ILE A 38 26.40 15.03 9.21
C ILE A 38 27.68 15.83 8.94
N ARG A 39 27.57 17.11 8.58
CA ARG A 39 28.71 17.97 8.22
C ARG A 39 29.53 18.45 9.42
N GLN A 40 28.93 18.53 10.61
CA GLN A 40 29.64 18.84 11.86
C GLN A 40 30.70 17.79 12.21
N GLY A 41 30.61 16.59 11.63
CA GLY A 41 31.59 15.52 11.80
C GLY A 41 31.38 14.71 13.09
N GLY A 42 32.13 13.61 13.20
CA GLY A 42 32.02 12.69 14.35
C GLY A 42 30.99 11.57 14.16
N ILE A 43 30.31 11.50 13.01
CA ILE A 43 29.52 10.35 12.56
C ILE A 43 30.34 9.57 11.53
N ASP A 44 30.31 8.25 11.57
CA ASP A 44 31.03 7.38 10.63
C ASP A 44 30.13 6.56 9.69
N HIS A 45 28.83 6.50 9.99
CA HIS A 45 27.85 5.87 9.11
C HIS A 45 26.45 6.42 9.33
N VAL A 46 25.64 6.46 8.27
CA VAL A 46 24.25 6.94 8.31
C VAL A 46 23.27 5.81 8.03
N VAL A 47 22.19 5.72 8.80
CA VAL A 47 21.06 4.81 8.54
C VAL A 47 19.82 5.66 8.30
N VAL A 48 19.10 5.40 7.22
CA VAL A 48 17.91 6.16 6.84
C VAL A 48 16.65 5.30 6.87
N GLU A 49 15.54 5.86 7.35
CA GLU A 49 14.20 5.23 7.35
C GLU A 49 13.55 5.23 5.95
N ILE A 50 14.26 4.70 4.96
CA ILE A 50 13.75 4.50 3.62
C ILE A 50 14.32 3.21 3.05
N ASP A 51 13.47 2.42 2.38
CA ASP A 51 13.91 1.22 1.67
C ASP A 51 14.57 1.58 0.33
N HIS A 52 15.43 0.69 -0.17
CA HIS A 52 16.19 0.92 -1.41
C HIS A 52 15.29 1.18 -2.62
N GLN A 53 14.17 0.46 -2.75
CA GLN A 53 13.24 0.63 -3.87
C GLN A 53 12.57 2.00 -3.81
N ARG A 54 12.21 2.46 -2.61
CA ARG A 54 11.63 3.78 -2.41
C ARG A 54 12.65 4.88 -2.68
N TYR A 55 13.89 4.74 -2.19
CA TYR A 55 14.98 5.68 -2.51
C TYR A 55 15.18 5.80 -4.03
N GLN A 56 15.29 4.68 -4.75
CA GLN A 56 15.38 4.68 -6.21
C GLN A 56 14.17 5.37 -6.85
N SER A 57 12.96 5.12 -6.35
CA SER A 57 11.75 5.71 -6.93
C SER A 57 11.62 7.22 -6.77
N VAL A 58 12.24 7.79 -5.73
CA VAL A 58 12.21 9.23 -5.48
C VAL A 58 13.40 9.92 -6.17
N THR A 59 14.56 9.28 -6.21
CA THR A 59 15.77 9.84 -6.84
C THR A 59 15.79 9.67 -8.34
N GLN A 60 15.30 8.54 -8.86
CA GLN A 60 15.16 8.29 -10.28
C GLN A 60 13.77 8.74 -10.73
N LYS A 61 13.72 9.62 -11.74
CA LYS A 61 12.48 9.87 -12.46
C LYS A 61 12.02 8.53 -13.03
N ARG A 62 10.96 7.94 -12.46
CA ARG A 62 10.38 6.68 -12.97
C ARG A 62 10.08 6.86 -14.45
N ASP A 63 10.85 6.16 -15.29
CA ASP A 63 10.60 6.09 -16.71
C ASP A 63 9.46 5.09 -16.95
N TRP A 64 8.24 5.60 -16.92
CA TRP A 64 7.04 4.80 -17.16
C TRP A 64 6.94 4.32 -18.62
N SER A 65 7.79 4.81 -19.53
CA SER A 65 7.72 4.49 -20.97
C SER A 65 7.95 3.02 -21.30
N GLN A 66 8.63 2.28 -20.42
CA GLN A 66 8.95 0.86 -20.61
C GLN A 66 7.88 -0.11 -20.08
N LEU A 67 6.78 0.39 -19.51
CA LEU A 67 5.77 -0.48 -18.92
C LEU A 67 4.88 -1.14 -19.96
N ASP A 68 4.87 -2.47 -19.92
CA ASP A 68 3.92 -3.27 -20.70
C ASP A 68 2.67 -3.57 -19.87
N ILE A 69 1.61 -2.80 -20.12
CA ILE A 69 0.31 -2.97 -19.47
C ILE A 69 -0.31 -4.35 -19.73
N PHE A 70 -0.06 -4.96 -20.89
CA PHE A 70 -0.60 -6.30 -21.20
C PHE A 70 0.06 -7.36 -20.33
N GLN A 71 1.38 -7.25 -20.15
CA GLN A 71 2.12 -8.16 -19.26
C GLN A 71 1.66 -8.01 -17.80
N ILE A 72 1.45 -6.78 -17.34
CA ILE A 72 0.98 -6.48 -15.98
C ILE A 72 -0.41 -7.07 -15.74
N LEU A 73 -1.34 -6.91 -16.68
CA LEU A 73 -2.66 -7.52 -16.62
C LEU A 73 -2.57 -9.04 -16.57
N ARG A 74 -1.83 -9.68 -17.50
CA ARG A 74 -1.67 -11.15 -17.55
C ARG A 74 -1.02 -11.75 -16.31
N LYS A 75 -0.07 -11.04 -15.69
CA LYS A 75 0.58 -11.45 -14.44
C LYS A 75 -0.28 -11.22 -13.19
N GLY A 76 -1.50 -10.69 -13.33
CA GLY A 76 -2.37 -10.35 -12.20
C GLY A 76 -1.85 -9.19 -11.35
N GLN A 77 -0.96 -8.35 -11.90
CA GLN A 77 -0.31 -7.25 -11.18
C GLN A 77 -1.04 -5.91 -11.35
N ALA A 78 -2.17 -5.89 -12.07
CA ALA A 78 -2.95 -4.68 -12.32
C ALA A 78 -3.42 -3.98 -11.02
N PHE A 79 -3.88 -4.75 -10.03
CA PHE A 79 -4.26 -4.19 -8.74
C PHE A 79 -3.06 -3.57 -8.01
N LEU A 80 -1.90 -4.22 -8.03
CA LEU A 80 -0.67 -3.70 -7.43
C LEU A 80 -0.23 -2.40 -8.09
N LEU A 81 -0.26 -2.33 -9.43
CA LEU A 81 0.04 -1.11 -10.17
C LEU A 81 -0.94 0.00 -9.78
N LEU A 82 -2.24 -0.30 -9.76
CA LEU A 82 -3.27 0.65 -9.38
C LEU A 82 -3.07 1.19 -7.95
N SER A 83 -2.79 0.32 -6.98
CA SER A 83 -2.49 0.71 -5.60
C SER A 83 -1.25 1.62 -5.52
N ASN A 84 -0.20 1.31 -6.27
CA ASN A 84 1.01 2.13 -6.32
C ASN A 84 0.75 3.52 -6.91
N LEU A 85 -0.10 3.61 -7.95
CA LEU A 85 -0.46 4.90 -8.55
C LEU A 85 -1.33 5.75 -7.61
N VAL A 86 -2.27 5.13 -6.88
CA VAL A 86 -3.08 5.82 -5.86
C VAL A 86 -2.19 6.34 -4.72
N LEU A 87 -1.26 5.52 -4.23
CA LEU A 87 -0.32 5.94 -3.20
C LEU A 87 0.59 7.07 -3.70
N ALA A 88 1.12 6.97 -4.91
CA ALA A 88 1.93 8.02 -5.52
C ALA A 88 1.15 9.34 -5.68
N SER A 89 -0.14 9.26 -6.02
CA SER A 89 -1.05 10.41 -6.07
C SER A 89 -1.19 11.07 -4.70
N PHE A 90 -1.45 10.26 -3.65
CA PHE A 90 -1.56 10.77 -2.28
C PHE A 90 -0.26 11.45 -1.82
N GLN A 91 0.88 10.80 -2.03
CA GLN A 91 2.20 11.34 -1.70
C GLN A 91 2.47 12.68 -2.40
N ARG A 92 2.12 12.80 -3.69
CA ARG A 92 2.26 14.06 -4.44
C ARG A 92 1.36 15.16 -3.92
N ARG A 93 0.10 14.86 -3.59
CA ARG A 93 -0.84 15.84 -3.03
C ARG A 93 -0.36 16.38 -1.68
N MET A 94 0.25 15.53 -0.86
CA MET A 94 0.83 15.95 0.42
C MET A 94 2.09 16.81 0.26
N GLY A 95 2.96 16.49 -0.71
CA GLY A 95 4.19 17.28 -0.95
C GLY A 95 3.95 18.63 -1.65
N ALA A 96 2.83 18.81 -2.36
CA ALA A 96 2.55 20.03 -3.12
C ALA A 96 2.30 21.28 -2.24
N GLY A 97 2.00 21.12 -0.95
CA GLY A 97 1.70 22.23 -0.04
C GLY A 97 2.87 22.75 0.79
N THR A 98 3.92 21.96 0.98
CA THR A 98 5.04 22.27 1.89
C THR A 98 6.33 22.66 1.16
N GLY A 99 6.39 22.47 -0.17
CA GLY A 99 7.59 22.70 -0.98
C GLY A 99 8.70 21.66 -0.74
N VAL A 100 8.46 20.67 0.13
CA VAL A 100 9.37 19.58 0.50
C VAL A 100 8.72 18.27 0.13
N THR A 101 9.43 17.42 -0.60
CA THR A 101 8.91 16.10 -0.99
C THR A 101 8.98 15.16 0.22
N PRO A 102 7.94 14.37 0.52
CA PRO A 102 8.02 13.42 1.64
C PRO A 102 9.22 12.48 1.54
N GLY A 103 10.08 12.46 2.55
CA GLY A 103 11.33 11.70 2.57
C GLY A 103 12.56 12.43 2.03
N GLU A 104 12.45 13.73 1.75
CA GLU A 104 13.57 14.57 1.31
C GLU A 104 14.67 14.66 2.35
N GLU A 105 14.34 14.63 3.64
CA GLU A 105 15.29 14.56 4.75
C GLU A 105 16.16 13.29 4.70
N MET A 106 15.59 12.15 4.29
CA MET A 106 16.34 10.90 4.15
C MET A 106 17.26 10.96 2.93
N ILE A 107 16.82 11.61 1.84
CA ILE A 107 17.63 11.77 0.63
C ILE A 107 18.78 12.73 0.90
N ALA A 108 18.53 13.83 1.61
CA ALA A 108 19.55 14.76 2.06
C ALA A 108 20.59 14.07 2.95
N ALA A 109 20.16 13.18 3.85
CA ALA A 109 21.07 12.38 4.67
C ALA A 109 22.03 11.53 3.81
N VAL A 110 21.52 10.79 2.83
CA VAL A 110 22.34 9.96 1.93
C VAL A 110 23.29 10.80 1.10
N LYS A 111 22.85 11.96 0.59
CA LYS A 111 23.69 12.88 -0.18
C LYS A 111 24.80 13.48 0.68
N ALA A 112 24.45 14.03 1.84
CA ALA A 112 25.41 14.62 2.77
C ALA A 112 26.44 13.58 3.24
N ALA A 113 26.01 12.35 3.53
CA ALA A 113 26.91 11.24 3.85
C ALA A 113 27.93 10.97 2.73
N SER A 114 27.46 10.90 1.49
CA SER A 114 28.33 10.71 0.32
C SER A 114 29.28 11.89 0.09
N GLU A 115 28.85 13.12 0.36
CA GLU A 115 29.69 14.33 0.22
C GLU A 115 30.85 14.36 1.23
N VAL A 116 30.61 13.89 2.45
CA VAL A 116 31.64 13.83 3.51
C VAL A 116 32.42 12.50 3.51
N GLY A 117 32.11 11.59 2.59
CA GLY A 117 32.83 10.34 2.40
C GLY A 117 32.51 9.22 3.39
N ILE A 118 31.33 9.26 4.04
CA ILE A 118 30.85 8.20 4.95
C ILE A 118 29.77 7.33 4.29
N GLY A 119 29.64 6.10 4.76
CA GLY A 119 28.66 5.15 4.23
C GLY A 119 27.21 5.46 4.64
N SER A 120 26.27 4.90 3.89
CA SER A 120 24.84 4.95 4.23
C SER A 120 24.16 3.58 4.06
N THR A 121 23.27 3.23 4.99
CA THR A 121 22.41 2.03 4.92
C THR A 121 20.93 2.41 4.82
N PHE A 122 20.22 1.76 3.90
CA PHE A 122 18.76 1.79 3.82
C PHE A 122 18.19 0.90 4.93
N GLY A 123 17.71 1.51 6.02
CA GLY A 123 17.38 0.81 7.25
C GLY A 123 15.98 0.19 7.28
N ASP A 124 15.11 0.59 6.36
CA ASP A 124 13.69 0.18 6.38
C ASP A 124 13.38 -0.98 5.42
N ARG A 125 12.33 -1.73 5.75
CA ARG A 125 11.84 -2.83 4.92
C ARG A 125 10.97 -2.31 3.78
N PRO A 126 10.80 -3.06 2.67
CA PRO A 126 9.98 -2.62 1.55
C PRO A 126 8.57 -2.21 1.98
N VAL A 127 8.16 -0.98 1.65
CA VAL A 127 6.82 -0.46 2.03
C VAL A 127 5.68 -1.36 1.56
N THR A 128 5.85 -2.01 0.41
CA THR A 128 4.85 -2.95 -0.13
C THR A 128 4.72 -4.21 0.74
N ALA A 129 5.82 -4.73 1.28
CA ALA A 129 5.80 -5.84 2.23
C ALA A 129 5.14 -5.43 3.55
N THR A 130 5.50 -4.25 4.08
CA THR A 130 4.89 -3.65 5.29
C THR A 130 3.36 -3.55 5.17
N LEU A 131 2.87 -2.96 4.08
CA LEU A 131 1.43 -2.78 3.86
C LEU A 131 0.71 -4.12 3.66
N ARG A 132 1.31 -5.06 2.90
CA ARG A 132 0.73 -6.40 2.70
C ARG A 132 0.65 -7.18 3.99
N ARG A 133 1.69 -7.10 4.83
CA ARG A 133 1.72 -7.76 6.14
C ARG A 133 0.69 -7.15 7.09
N ALA A 134 0.57 -5.82 7.15
CA ALA A 134 -0.44 -5.14 7.95
C ALA A 134 -1.86 -5.59 7.54
N TRP A 135 -2.12 -5.62 6.23
CA TRP A 135 -3.38 -6.11 5.69
C TRP A 135 -3.63 -7.59 6.00
N ALA A 136 -2.59 -8.42 5.90
CA ALA A 136 -2.69 -9.87 6.15
C ALA A 136 -2.99 -10.17 7.63
N LYS A 137 -2.35 -9.46 8.57
CA LYS A 137 -2.59 -9.56 10.02
C LYS A 137 -3.92 -8.93 10.46
N THR A 138 -4.43 -7.96 9.72
CA THR A 138 -5.74 -7.36 10.04
C THR A 138 -6.87 -8.35 9.71
N GLY A 139 -7.66 -8.69 10.73
CA GLY A 139 -8.84 -9.55 10.61
C GLY A 139 -9.96 -8.93 9.77
N PHE A 140 -11.01 -9.72 9.50
CA PHE A 140 -12.16 -9.25 8.69
C PHE A 140 -12.78 -7.97 9.25
N TRP A 141 -13.00 -7.90 10.57
CA TRP A 141 -13.58 -6.73 11.23
C TRP A 141 -12.69 -5.48 11.15
N GLY A 142 -11.38 -5.61 11.38
CA GLY A 142 -10.44 -4.49 11.27
C GLY A 142 -10.37 -3.91 9.85
N ARG A 143 -10.47 -4.77 8.82
CA ARG A 143 -10.54 -4.32 7.42
C ARG A 143 -11.82 -3.55 7.11
N ASN A 144 -12.97 -4.02 7.60
CA ASN A 144 -14.24 -3.31 7.42
C ASN A 144 -14.25 -1.98 8.17
N LYS A 145 -13.67 -1.92 9.38
CA LYS A 145 -13.47 -0.66 10.11
C LYS A 145 -12.63 0.33 9.32
N LEU A 146 -11.46 -0.10 8.82
CA LEU A 146 -10.60 0.72 7.95
C LEU A 146 -11.37 1.24 6.72
N LEU A 147 -12.10 0.37 6.02
CA LEU A 147 -12.92 0.76 4.87
C LEU A 147 -13.99 1.79 5.26
N ALA A 148 -14.69 1.58 6.36
CA ALA A 148 -15.69 2.51 6.87
C ALA A 148 -15.07 3.87 7.23
N SER A 149 -13.91 3.89 7.89
CA SER A 149 -13.18 5.12 8.22
C SER A 149 -12.71 5.86 6.96
N MET A 150 -12.19 5.15 5.96
CA MET A 150 -11.77 5.75 4.68
C MET A 150 -12.96 6.35 3.92
N VAL A 151 -14.11 5.65 3.92
CA VAL A 151 -15.36 6.15 3.34
C VAL A 151 -15.82 7.40 4.10
N ALA A 152 -15.89 7.35 5.43
CA ALA A 152 -16.28 8.48 6.26
C ALA A 152 -15.36 9.69 6.03
N ALA A 153 -14.04 9.49 5.98
CA ALA A 153 -13.07 10.53 5.69
C ALA A 153 -13.23 11.12 4.27
N ALA A 154 -13.51 10.28 3.26
CA ALA A 154 -13.74 10.75 1.90
C ALA A 154 -15.04 11.58 1.74
N PHE A 155 -16.02 11.34 2.62
CA PHE A 155 -17.26 12.13 2.69
C PHE A 155 -17.20 13.28 3.68
N SER A 156 -16.18 13.35 4.53
CA SER A 156 -15.95 14.50 5.41
C SER A 156 -15.55 15.72 4.59
N ARG A 157 -16.27 16.82 4.80
CA ARG A 157 -16.00 18.15 4.21
C ARG A 157 -15.31 19.08 5.19
N GLU A 158 -14.87 18.57 6.34
CA GLU A 158 -14.18 19.39 7.34
C GLU A 158 -12.81 19.82 6.78
N LYS A 159 -12.67 21.13 6.61
CA LYS A 159 -11.35 21.73 6.40
C LYS A 159 -10.66 21.73 7.74
N VAL A 160 -9.51 21.05 7.82
CA VAL A 160 -8.63 21.11 8.98
C VAL A 160 -8.24 22.58 9.20
N SER A 161 -8.56 23.13 10.38
CA SER A 161 -8.24 24.52 10.71
C SER A 161 -6.76 24.67 11.09
N GLU A 162 -6.23 25.90 11.09
CA GLU A 162 -4.88 26.17 11.62
C GLU A 162 -4.77 25.83 13.11
N GLU A 163 -5.86 25.97 13.88
CA GLU A 163 -5.92 25.57 15.29
C GLU A 163 -5.83 24.05 15.45
N ASP A 164 -6.47 23.28 14.58
CA ASP A 164 -6.33 21.81 14.58
C ASP A 164 -4.90 21.41 14.20
N LEU A 165 -4.29 22.08 13.23
CA LEU A 165 -2.88 21.86 12.86
C LEU A 165 -1.90 22.25 13.97
N ALA A 166 -2.19 23.29 14.74
CA ALA A 166 -1.38 23.70 15.88
C ALA A 166 -1.47 22.68 17.02
N LYS A 167 -2.66 22.19 17.34
CA LYS A 167 -2.86 21.12 18.32
C LYS A 167 -2.15 19.82 17.92
N LEU A 168 -2.16 19.47 16.63
CA LEU A 168 -1.44 18.30 16.10
C LEU A 168 0.09 18.38 16.25
N ARG A 169 0.66 19.57 16.46
CA ARG A 169 2.11 19.74 16.69
C ARG A 169 2.50 19.51 18.14
N GLU A 170 1.53 19.45 19.06
CA GLU A 170 1.79 19.13 20.46
C GLU A 170 2.05 17.62 20.61
N GLN A 171 3.16 17.27 21.24
CA GLN A 171 3.60 15.87 21.39
C GLN A 171 2.54 14.99 22.09
N ASN A 172 1.80 15.57 23.03
CA ASN A 172 0.76 14.88 23.80
C ASN A 172 -0.49 14.55 22.97
N GLU A 173 -0.90 15.43 22.05
CA GLU A 173 -2.06 15.18 21.17
C GLU A 173 -1.72 14.13 20.12
N LEU A 174 -0.49 14.15 19.59
CA LEU A 174 -0.04 13.16 18.63
C LEU A 174 0.08 11.76 19.26
N GLU A 175 0.56 11.68 20.51
CA GLU A 175 0.52 10.44 21.30
C GLU A 175 -0.91 9.96 21.56
N SER A 176 -1.83 10.86 21.92
CA SER A 176 -3.25 10.54 22.15
C SER A 176 -3.92 9.96 20.91
N MET A 177 -3.73 10.58 19.74
CA MET A 177 -4.27 10.08 18.47
C MET A 177 -3.65 8.75 18.04
N LEU A 178 -2.34 8.56 18.27
CA LEU A 178 -1.68 7.28 18.02
C LEU A 178 -2.20 6.20 18.97
N GLN A 179 -2.56 6.56 20.21
CA GLN A 179 -3.17 5.66 21.18
C GLN A 179 -4.60 5.29 20.77
N GLU A 180 -5.43 6.26 20.35
CA GLU A 180 -6.77 5.99 19.81
C GLU A 180 -6.71 5.09 18.56
N LEU A 181 -5.75 5.34 17.66
CA LEU A 181 -5.51 4.48 16.51
C LEU A 181 -5.07 3.07 16.94
N SER A 182 -4.25 2.98 17.99
CA SER A 182 -3.79 1.71 18.56
C SER A 182 -4.95 0.89 19.13
N ASP A 183 -5.89 1.55 19.81
CA ASP A 183 -7.07 0.89 20.38
C ASP A 183 -8.07 0.49 19.28
N TYR A 184 -8.20 1.33 18.25
CA TYR A 184 -9.13 1.09 17.14
C TYR A 184 -8.63 0.01 16.16
N LEU A 185 -7.32 -0.03 15.88
CA LEU A 185 -6.66 -0.89 14.89
C LEU A 185 -5.31 -1.44 15.40
N PRO A 186 -5.31 -2.26 16.47
CA PRO A 186 -4.09 -2.71 17.13
C PRO A 186 -3.16 -3.49 16.21
N GLN A 187 -3.70 -4.31 15.31
CA GLN A 187 -2.86 -5.08 14.36
C GLN A 187 -2.18 -4.20 13.31
N VAL A 188 -2.78 -3.06 12.97
CA VAL A 188 -2.19 -2.11 12.02
C VAL A 188 -1.04 -1.38 12.70
N LYS A 189 -1.25 -0.90 13.92
CA LYS A 189 -0.21 -0.26 14.73
C LYS A 189 0.96 -1.21 15.02
N GLU A 190 0.67 -2.46 15.39
CA GLU A 190 1.68 -3.49 15.61
C GLU A 190 2.60 -3.63 14.39
N VAL A 191 2.05 -3.66 13.17
CA VAL A 191 2.85 -3.84 11.96
C VAL A 191 3.52 -2.55 11.50
N LEU A 192 2.79 -1.43 11.43
CA LEU A 192 3.28 -0.18 10.86
C LEU A 192 4.24 0.57 11.78
N ILE A 193 4.12 0.37 13.10
CA ILE A 193 4.94 1.04 14.11
C ILE A 193 5.81 0.01 14.83
N ASP A 194 5.25 -0.88 15.64
CA ASP A 194 6.05 -1.70 16.57
C ASP A 194 7.01 -2.67 15.85
N GLU A 195 6.56 -3.36 14.82
CA GLU A 195 7.41 -4.22 13.98
C GLU A 195 8.43 -3.41 13.17
N ARG A 196 8.04 -2.21 12.73
CA ARG A 196 8.90 -1.33 11.95
C ARG A 196 10.03 -0.77 12.80
N ASP A 197 9.73 -0.35 14.04
CA ASP A 197 10.71 0.07 15.05
C ASP A 197 11.71 -1.04 15.32
N ARG A 198 11.24 -2.29 15.48
CA ARG A 198 12.11 -3.44 15.67
C ARG A 198 13.02 -3.66 14.46
N TYR A 199 12.47 -3.59 13.26
CA TYR A 199 13.23 -3.74 12.02
C TYR A 199 14.32 -2.66 11.90
N LEU A 200 13.95 -1.39 12.10
CA LEU A 200 14.86 -0.24 12.06
C LEU A 200 15.95 -0.36 13.13
N ALA A 201 15.59 -0.68 14.37
CA ALA A 201 16.55 -0.90 15.44
C ALA A 201 17.56 -1.99 15.10
N ARG A 202 17.10 -3.10 14.51
CA ARG A 202 17.99 -4.18 14.06
C ARG A 202 18.90 -3.74 12.91
N SER A 203 18.38 -2.97 11.96
CA SER A 203 19.19 -2.39 10.88
C SER A 203 20.23 -1.40 11.40
N ILE A 204 19.89 -0.60 12.41
CA ILE A 204 20.82 0.34 13.07
C ILE A 204 21.92 -0.42 13.82
N SER A 205 21.58 -1.48 14.56
CA SER A 205 22.58 -2.27 15.30
C SER A 205 23.55 -3.03 14.39
N GLU A 206 23.09 -3.44 13.20
CA GLU A 206 23.92 -4.16 12.22
C GLU A 206 24.70 -3.23 11.29
N ALA A 207 24.48 -1.92 11.36
CA ALA A 207 25.18 -0.98 10.50
C ALA A 207 26.69 -0.97 10.80
N PRO A 208 27.54 -0.75 9.78
CA PRO A 208 28.97 -0.55 10.01
C PRO A 208 29.20 0.80 10.71
N GLY A 209 30.38 0.95 11.32
CA GLY A 209 30.73 2.14 12.08
C GLY A 209 30.57 1.99 13.59
N ARG A 210 31.18 2.92 14.32
CA ARG A 210 31.09 3.10 15.76
C ARG A 210 30.09 4.18 16.15
N ARG A 211 29.99 5.27 15.39
CA ARG A 211 29.10 6.42 15.65
C ARG A 211 28.09 6.54 14.52
N VAL A 212 27.01 5.77 14.65
CA VAL A 212 25.99 5.62 13.62
C VAL A 212 24.87 6.64 13.85
N LEU A 213 24.59 7.47 12.85
CA LEU A 213 23.44 8.38 12.84
C LEU A 213 22.24 7.73 12.16
N ALA A 214 21.16 7.50 12.90
CA ALA A 214 19.89 7.06 12.35
C ALA A 214 18.96 8.27 12.13
N VAL A 215 18.64 8.55 10.87
CA VAL A 215 17.66 9.57 10.46
C VAL A 215 16.31 8.89 10.26
N VAL A 216 15.41 9.11 11.21
CA VAL A 216 14.12 8.42 11.32
C VAL A 216 13.00 9.43 11.63
N GLY A 217 11.75 9.06 11.43
CA GLY A 217 10.59 9.83 11.84
C GLY A 217 10.53 9.95 13.35
N ALA A 218 10.15 11.12 13.85
CA ALA A 218 10.15 11.41 15.29
C ALA A 218 9.34 10.40 16.12
N GLY A 219 8.22 9.89 15.57
CA GLY A 219 7.37 8.89 16.23
C GLY A 219 8.02 7.51 16.42
N HIS A 220 9.05 7.18 15.64
CA HIS A 220 9.76 5.90 15.72
C HIS A 220 10.91 5.92 16.76
N VAL A 221 11.40 7.11 17.13
CA VAL A 221 12.55 7.26 18.03
C VAL A 221 12.36 6.53 19.37
N PRO A 222 11.22 6.64 20.08
CA PRO A 222 11.05 5.96 21.37
C PRO A 222 11.07 4.43 21.25
N GLY A 223 10.43 3.87 20.22
CA GLY A 223 10.37 2.42 20.02
C GLY A 223 11.70 1.82 19.55
N ILE A 224 12.42 2.54 18.70
CA ILE A 224 13.78 2.17 18.27
C ILE A 224 14.73 2.16 19.47
N ALA A 225 14.73 3.22 20.30
CA ALA A 225 15.60 3.31 21.47
C ALA A 225 15.38 2.14 22.44
N ARG A 226 14.11 1.86 22.80
CA ARG A 226 13.75 0.71 23.64
C ARG A 226 14.21 -0.63 23.05
N THR A 227 14.09 -0.80 21.73
CA THR A 227 14.50 -2.05 21.08
C THR A 227 16.02 -2.19 21.06
N LEU A 228 16.77 -1.11 20.80
CA LEU A 228 18.24 -1.13 20.86
C LEU A 228 18.73 -1.48 22.26
N GLU A 229 18.12 -0.93 23.32
CA GLU A 229 18.42 -1.29 24.71
C GLU A 229 18.12 -2.76 24.99
N GLY A 230 16.98 -3.27 24.52
CA GLY A 230 16.60 -4.69 24.66
C GLY A 230 17.52 -5.65 23.91
N LEU A 231 17.99 -5.27 22.71
CA LEU A 231 18.98 -6.04 21.95
C LEU A 231 20.30 -6.14 22.71
N ARG A 232 20.76 -5.03 23.32
CA ARG A 232 21.98 -5.00 24.14
C ARG A 232 21.87 -5.84 25.40
N ALA A 233 20.74 -5.78 26.08
CA ALA A 233 20.48 -6.57 27.27
C ALA A 233 20.26 -8.07 26.95
N GLY A 234 20.17 -8.45 25.66
CA GLY A 234 19.82 -9.80 25.23
C GLY A 234 18.38 -10.22 25.57
N THR A 235 17.54 -9.28 26.01
CA THR A 235 16.15 -9.53 26.41
C THR A 235 15.20 -9.56 25.22
N VAL A 236 15.59 -8.94 24.11
CA VAL A 236 14.83 -8.91 22.85
C VAL A 236 15.65 -9.55 21.75
N ARG A 237 15.02 -10.44 20.98
CA ARG A 237 15.58 -10.96 19.72
C ARG A 237 14.73 -10.46 18.57
N VAL A 238 15.38 -9.93 17.54
CA VAL A 238 14.71 -9.42 16.34
C VAL A 238 15.27 -10.13 15.12
N SER A 239 14.38 -10.82 14.39
CA SER A 239 14.68 -11.43 13.10
C SER A 239 14.08 -10.58 11.98
N LYS A 240 14.93 -10.02 11.10
CA LYS A 240 14.44 -9.27 9.93
C LYS A 240 13.64 -10.14 8.97
N ALA A 241 14.06 -11.40 8.78
CA ALA A 241 13.37 -12.35 7.91
C ALA A 241 11.91 -12.60 8.36
N GLU A 242 11.68 -12.79 9.66
CA GLU A 242 10.33 -12.99 10.22
C GLU A 242 9.43 -11.75 10.07
N LEU A 243 10.03 -10.55 10.12
CA LEU A 243 9.34 -9.28 9.95
C LEU A 243 9.06 -8.94 8.48
N GLU A 244 9.76 -9.57 7.54
CA GLU A 244 9.53 -9.45 6.09
C GLU A 244 8.56 -10.51 5.56
N GLU A 245 8.42 -11.65 6.24
CA GLU A 245 7.51 -12.70 5.82
C GLU A 245 6.05 -12.23 5.84
N ILE A 246 5.28 -12.55 4.80
CA ILE A 246 3.84 -12.24 4.76
C ILE A 246 3.10 -13.50 5.22
N PRO A 247 2.29 -13.44 6.31
CA PRO A 247 1.62 -14.63 6.81
C PRO A 247 0.70 -15.22 5.72
N PRO A 248 0.76 -16.55 5.49
CA PRO A 248 0.04 -17.17 4.39
C PRO A 248 -1.48 -17.05 4.60
N PRO A 249 -2.28 -17.02 3.51
CA PRO A 249 -3.73 -17.03 3.65
C PRO A 249 -4.17 -18.35 4.32
N GLY A 250 -5.03 -18.23 5.34
CA GLY A 250 -5.61 -19.39 6.03
C GLY A 250 -6.40 -20.30 5.08
N ALA A 251 -6.58 -21.57 5.46
CA ALA A 251 -7.16 -22.61 4.61
C ALA A 251 -8.51 -22.21 3.98
N LEU A 252 -9.40 -21.59 4.75
CA LEU A 252 -10.69 -21.11 4.26
C LEU A 252 -10.56 -20.12 3.10
N ARG A 253 -9.58 -19.21 3.13
CA ARG A 253 -9.34 -18.23 2.06
C ARG A 253 -8.82 -18.90 0.78
N ARG A 254 -8.19 -20.08 0.88
CA ARG A 254 -7.74 -20.85 -0.29
C ARG A 254 -8.90 -21.59 -0.97
N VAL A 255 -9.90 -22.02 -0.20
CA VAL A 255 -11.05 -22.79 -0.70
C VAL A 255 -12.20 -21.88 -1.14
N LEU A 256 -12.38 -20.71 -0.52
CA LEU A 256 -13.49 -19.80 -0.79
C LEU A 256 -13.69 -19.44 -2.29
N PRO A 257 -12.63 -19.19 -3.10
CA PRO A 257 -12.79 -18.93 -4.52
C PRO A 257 -13.45 -20.06 -5.31
N TYR A 258 -13.35 -21.31 -4.83
CA TYR A 258 -13.98 -22.49 -5.44
C TYR A 258 -15.38 -22.76 -4.89
N ALA A 259 -15.63 -22.40 -3.63
CA ALA A 259 -16.92 -22.60 -2.98
C ALA A 259 -18.04 -21.79 -3.65
N VAL A 260 -17.75 -20.55 -4.08
CA VAL A 260 -18.75 -19.67 -4.70
C VAL A 260 -19.24 -20.20 -6.06
N PRO A 261 -18.37 -20.54 -7.04
CA PRO A 261 -18.79 -21.18 -8.28
C PRO A 261 -19.54 -22.49 -8.05
N LEU A 262 -19.06 -23.33 -7.12
CA LEU A 262 -19.72 -24.59 -6.81
C LEU A 262 -21.15 -24.37 -6.29
N LEU A 263 -21.33 -23.39 -5.38
CA LEU A 263 -22.64 -23.04 -4.84
C LEU A 263 -23.57 -22.51 -5.94
N VAL A 264 -23.10 -21.59 -6.79
CA VAL A 264 -23.89 -21.06 -7.90
C VAL A 264 -24.30 -22.18 -8.86
N GLY A 265 -23.37 -23.06 -9.22
CA GLY A 265 -23.65 -24.22 -10.07
C GLY A 265 -24.68 -25.16 -9.44
N ALA A 266 -24.54 -25.46 -8.14
CA ALA A 266 -25.49 -26.29 -7.40
C ALA A 266 -26.89 -25.68 -7.34
N LEU A 267 -27.00 -24.35 -7.15
CA LEU A 267 -28.30 -23.66 -7.13
C LEU A 267 -28.98 -23.64 -8.50
N ILE A 268 -28.21 -23.45 -9.57
CA ILE A 268 -28.75 -23.54 -10.94
C ILE A 268 -29.25 -24.96 -11.20
N LEU A 269 -28.46 -26.00 -10.87
CA LEU A 269 -28.87 -27.40 -10.99
C LEU A 269 -30.12 -27.70 -10.15
N TRP A 270 -30.19 -27.17 -8.94
CA TRP A 270 -31.37 -27.29 -8.07
C TRP A 270 -32.62 -26.67 -8.72
N GLY A 271 -32.48 -25.53 -9.42
CA GLY A 271 -33.55 -24.93 -10.21
C GLY A 271 -34.11 -25.89 -11.27
N PHE A 272 -33.25 -26.67 -11.93
CA PHE A 272 -33.69 -27.73 -12.86
C PHE A 272 -34.40 -28.88 -12.15
N PHE A 273 -33.93 -29.30 -10.97
CA PHE A 273 -34.56 -30.40 -10.23
C PHE A 273 -35.94 -30.02 -9.68
N ARG A 274 -36.12 -28.78 -9.19
CA ARG A 274 -37.37 -28.34 -8.55
C ARG A 274 -38.39 -27.78 -9.54
N GLY A 275 -37.94 -27.00 -10.52
CA GLY A 275 -38.79 -26.26 -11.46
C GLY A 275 -38.71 -26.75 -12.91
N GLY A 276 -38.06 -27.88 -13.17
CA GLY A 276 -37.87 -28.41 -14.51
C GLY A 276 -37.04 -27.46 -15.40
N LEU A 277 -37.25 -27.56 -16.72
CA LEU A 277 -36.54 -26.73 -17.71
C LEU A 277 -36.77 -25.22 -17.48
N GLU A 278 -38.00 -24.84 -17.14
CA GLU A 278 -38.36 -23.43 -16.91
C GLU A 278 -37.65 -22.84 -15.69
N GLY A 279 -37.67 -23.55 -14.55
CA GLY A 279 -36.98 -23.10 -13.34
C GLY A 279 -35.47 -22.98 -13.52
N GLY A 280 -34.84 -23.99 -14.14
CA GLY A 280 -33.40 -23.96 -14.41
C GLY A 280 -32.98 -22.84 -15.37
N LEU A 281 -33.75 -22.61 -16.44
CA LEU A 281 -33.51 -21.50 -17.37
C LEU A 281 -33.72 -20.15 -16.69
N GLN A 282 -34.71 -20.02 -15.81
CA GLN A 282 -34.94 -18.78 -15.06
C GLN A 282 -33.78 -18.47 -14.11
N SER A 283 -33.26 -19.47 -13.38
CA SER A 283 -32.06 -19.31 -12.55
C SER A 283 -30.84 -18.90 -13.38
N LEU A 284 -30.65 -19.50 -14.55
CA LEU A 284 -29.55 -19.15 -15.46
C LEU A 284 -29.68 -17.71 -15.99
N VAL A 285 -30.86 -17.30 -16.43
CA VAL A 285 -31.12 -15.94 -16.93
C VAL A 285 -30.90 -14.91 -15.82
N ARG A 286 -31.38 -15.17 -14.59
CA ARG A 286 -31.15 -14.28 -13.45
C ARG A 286 -29.66 -14.15 -13.13
N TRP A 287 -28.90 -15.25 -13.16
CA TRP A 287 -27.45 -15.23 -12.99
C TRP A 287 -26.78 -14.36 -14.05
N ILE A 288 -27.08 -14.58 -15.32
CA ILE A 288 -26.49 -13.85 -16.45
C ILE A 288 -26.82 -12.37 -16.37
N LEU A 289 -28.09 -12.02 -16.15
CA LEU A 289 -28.55 -10.64 -16.13
C LEU A 289 -27.96 -9.88 -14.94
N VAL A 290 -28.04 -10.41 -13.72
CA VAL A 290 -27.55 -9.69 -12.54
C VAL A 290 -26.04 -9.53 -12.58
N ASN A 291 -25.30 -10.60 -12.89
CA ASN A 291 -23.84 -10.55 -12.93
C ASN A 291 -23.34 -9.69 -14.10
N GLY A 292 -23.88 -9.93 -15.29
CA GLY A 292 -23.52 -9.22 -16.51
C GLY A 292 -23.82 -7.72 -16.44
N THR A 293 -25.04 -7.34 -16.03
CA THR A 293 -25.42 -5.91 -15.98
C THR A 293 -24.59 -5.11 -14.99
N LEU A 294 -24.32 -5.64 -13.79
CA LEU A 294 -23.54 -4.92 -12.79
C LEU A 294 -22.06 -4.80 -13.20
N SER A 295 -21.50 -5.82 -13.84
CA SER A 295 -20.14 -5.72 -14.41
C SER A 295 -20.06 -4.70 -15.55
N ALA A 296 -21.05 -4.71 -16.45
CA ALA A 296 -21.17 -3.74 -17.53
C ALA A 296 -21.37 -2.32 -17.00
N ALA A 297 -22.17 -2.13 -15.95
CA ALA A 297 -22.34 -0.85 -15.28
C ALA A 297 -21.01 -0.36 -14.68
N GLY A 298 -20.21 -1.26 -14.07
CA GLY A 298 -18.86 -0.94 -13.61
C GLY A 298 -17.93 -0.50 -14.74
N ALA A 299 -17.94 -1.21 -15.87
CA ALA A 299 -17.16 -0.81 -17.06
C ALA A 299 -17.64 0.54 -17.63
N ALA A 300 -18.95 0.77 -17.66
CA ALA A 300 -19.54 2.03 -18.11
C ALA A 300 -19.17 3.19 -17.18
N ALA A 301 -19.18 2.97 -15.86
CA ALA A 301 -18.75 3.94 -14.86
C ALA A 301 -17.27 4.32 -15.06
N ALA A 302 -16.42 3.38 -15.49
CA ALA A 302 -15.02 3.64 -15.87
C ALA A 302 -14.84 4.34 -17.23
N LEU A 303 -15.94 4.67 -17.94
CA LEU A 303 -15.94 5.22 -19.30
C LEU A 303 -15.21 4.33 -20.32
N ALA A 304 -15.39 3.01 -20.19
CA ALA A 304 -14.83 2.02 -21.11
C ALA A 304 -15.31 2.21 -22.56
N HIS A 305 -14.63 1.58 -23.51
CA HIS A 305 -15.12 1.47 -24.87
C HIS A 305 -16.46 0.70 -24.90
N PRO A 306 -17.44 1.06 -25.75
CA PRO A 306 -18.73 0.36 -25.81
C PRO A 306 -18.61 -1.17 -25.99
N LEU A 307 -17.68 -1.62 -26.84
CA LEU A 307 -17.38 -3.05 -27.00
C LEU A 307 -16.87 -3.70 -25.71
N THR A 308 -16.09 -2.99 -24.90
CA THR A 308 -15.62 -3.48 -23.60
C THR A 308 -16.78 -3.60 -22.61
N ILE A 309 -17.77 -2.69 -22.66
CA ILE A 309 -18.98 -2.76 -21.82
C ILE A 309 -19.83 -3.98 -22.19
N LEU A 310 -20.06 -4.20 -23.49
CA LEU A 310 -20.77 -5.39 -23.99
C LEU A 310 -20.04 -6.68 -23.61
N LEU A 311 -18.71 -6.68 -23.73
CA LEU A 311 -17.89 -7.82 -23.33
C LEU A 311 -17.95 -8.05 -21.81
N ALA A 312 -17.95 -7.00 -20.99
CA ALA A 312 -18.12 -7.13 -19.55
C ALA A 312 -19.44 -7.86 -19.22
N PHE A 313 -20.54 -7.49 -19.88
CA PHE A 313 -21.83 -8.17 -19.72
C PHE A 313 -21.74 -9.66 -20.05
N ALA A 314 -21.15 -10.01 -21.20
CA ALA A 314 -21.09 -11.40 -21.66
C ALA A 314 -20.09 -12.25 -20.88
N ALA A 315 -18.94 -11.68 -20.50
CA ALA A 315 -17.85 -12.41 -19.85
C ALA A 315 -18.08 -12.59 -18.34
N ALA A 316 -18.78 -11.67 -17.68
CA ALA A 316 -18.93 -11.69 -16.22
C ALA A 316 -19.54 -12.99 -15.67
N PRO A 317 -20.68 -13.51 -16.21
CA PRO A 317 -21.30 -14.75 -15.70
C PRO A 317 -20.43 -16.01 -15.86
N ILE A 318 -19.52 -16.00 -16.84
CA ILE A 318 -18.62 -17.11 -17.15
C ILE A 318 -17.36 -17.02 -16.28
N THR A 319 -16.77 -15.84 -16.22
CA THR A 319 -15.54 -15.59 -15.47
C THR A 319 -15.74 -15.61 -13.97
N SER A 320 -16.92 -15.22 -13.46
CA SER A 320 -17.25 -15.35 -12.03
C SER A 320 -17.37 -16.81 -11.57
N MET A 321 -17.60 -17.75 -12.50
CA MET A 321 -17.54 -19.19 -12.25
C MET A 321 -16.11 -19.76 -12.32
N ASN A 322 -15.11 -18.94 -12.65
CA ASN A 322 -13.72 -19.33 -12.72
C ASN A 322 -12.86 -18.56 -11.69
N PRO A 323 -12.31 -19.23 -10.67
CA PRO A 323 -11.50 -18.56 -9.64
C PRO A 323 -10.16 -17.99 -10.15
N THR A 324 -9.73 -18.36 -11.37
CA THR A 324 -8.43 -17.96 -11.93
C THR A 324 -8.53 -16.78 -12.90
N VAL A 325 -9.66 -16.60 -13.57
CA VAL A 325 -9.84 -15.57 -14.61
C VAL A 325 -11.06 -14.74 -14.25
N GLY A 326 -10.85 -13.54 -13.73
CA GLY A 326 -11.94 -12.58 -13.46
C GLY A 326 -12.28 -11.71 -14.67
N VAL A 327 -13.51 -11.18 -14.70
CA VAL A 327 -13.99 -10.29 -15.77
C VAL A 327 -13.09 -9.07 -15.99
N GLY A 328 -12.50 -8.52 -14.92
CA GLY A 328 -11.58 -7.38 -15.00
C GLY A 328 -10.37 -7.63 -15.87
N LEU A 329 -9.81 -8.85 -15.85
CA LEU A 329 -8.69 -9.22 -16.71
C LEU A 329 -9.10 -9.16 -18.18
N VAL A 330 -10.27 -9.70 -18.50
CA VAL A 330 -10.82 -9.73 -19.86
C VAL A 330 -11.11 -8.30 -20.35
N THR A 331 -11.83 -7.52 -19.56
CA THR A 331 -12.21 -6.14 -19.91
C THR A 331 -10.98 -5.23 -19.97
N GLY A 332 -10.02 -5.40 -19.07
CA GLY A 332 -8.76 -4.66 -19.06
C GLY A 332 -7.90 -4.95 -20.30
N LEU A 333 -7.77 -6.22 -20.70
CA LEU A 333 -7.02 -6.59 -21.91
C LEU A 333 -7.69 -6.07 -23.18
N VAL A 334 -9.02 -6.16 -23.26
CA VAL A 334 -9.77 -5.66 -24.42
C VAL A 334 -9.77 -4.12 -24.47
N GLU A 335 -9.92 -3.43 -23.34
CA GLU A 335 -9.76 -1.96 -23.31
C GLU A 335 -8.34 -1.56 -23.70
N ALA A 336 -7.31 -2.28 -23.23
CA ALA A 336 -5.91 -2.03 -23.60
C ALA A 336 -5.67 -2.24 -25.10
N PHE A 337 -6.37 -3.20 -25.72
CA PHE A 337 -6.29 -3.43 -27.15
C PHE A 337 -7.03 -2.35 -27.95
N LEU A 338 -8.28 -2.05 -27.59
CA LEU A 338 -9.14 -1.08 -28.30
C LEU A 338 -8.67 0.37 -28.11
N ARG A 339 -8.16 0.71 -26.92
CA ARG A 339 -7.66 2.04 -26.57
C ARG A 339 -6.23 1.96 -26.06
N LYS A 340 -5.34 1.49 -26.93
CA LYS A 340 -3.91 1.36 -26.66
C LYS A 340 -3.33 2.64 -26.03
N PRO A 341 -2.65 2.54 -24.86
CA PRO A 341 -1.91 3.66 -24.27
C PRO A 341 -0.80 4.13 -25.23
N ARG A 342 -0.59 5.44 -25.27
CA ARG A 342 0.46 6.10 -26.05
C ARG A 342 1.62 6.47 -25.12
N VAL A 343 2.80 6.70 -25.69
CA VAL A 343 3.98 7.18 -24.92
C VAL A 343 3.63 8.41 -24.07
N ALA A 344 2.90 9.36 -24.64
CA ALA A 344 2.44 10.56 -23.94
C ALA A 344 1.48 10.30 -22.77
N ASP A 345 0.84 9.13 -22.67
CA ASP A 345 0.04 8.75 -21.50
C ASP A 345 0.95 8.29 -20.35
N PHE A 346 2.12 7.69 -20.65
CA PHE A 346 3.11 7.31 -19.65
C PHE A 346 3.90 8.52 -19.14
N GLU A 347 4.28 9.44 -20.02
CA GLU A 347 5.00 10.67 -19.66
C GLU A 347 4.17 11.56 -18.72
N ARG A 348 2.87 11.70 -18.99
CA ARG A 348 1.94 12.53 -18.19
C ARG A 348 1.30 11.81 -17.02
N LEU A 349 1.57 10.51 -16.85
CA LEU A 349 0.95 9.68 -15.82
C LEU A 349 1.10 10.29 -14.43
N ASN A 350 2.29 10.80 -14.15
CA ASN A 350 2.67 11.43 -12.90
C ASN A 350 1.81 12.67 -12.55
N ASP A 351 1.31 13.39 -13.56
CA ASP A 351 0.49 14.59 -13.39
C ASP A 351 -1.00 14.22 -13.39
N ASP A 352 -1.38 13.28 -14.25
CA ASP A 352 -2.75 12.82 -14.40
C ASP A 352 -3.28 12.12 -13.13
N ILE A 353 -2.43 11.40 -12.40
CA ILE A 353 -2.85 10.66 -11.20
C ILE A 353 -3.25 11.56 -10.03
N VAL A 354 -2.87 12.84 -10.03
CA VAL A 354 -3.11 13.78 -8.92
C VAL A 354 -4.55 14.28 -8.89
N SER A 355 -5.29 14.17 -10.01
CA SER A 355 -6.68 14.60 -10.10
C SER A 355 -7.59 13.46 -10.56
N LEU A 356 -8.84 13.44 -10.07
CA LEU A 356 -9.84 12.46 -10.52
C LEU A 356 -10.07 12.54 -12.03
N ARG A 357 -10.13 13.76 -12.58
CA ARG A 357 -10.31 13.98 -14.02
C ARG A 357 -9.13 13.44 -14.83
N GLY A 358 -7.90 13.65 -14.38
CA GLY A 358 -6.70 13.10 -15.01
C GLY A 358 -6.70 11.58 -14.98
N PHE A 359 -7.05 10.99 -13.84
CA PHE A 359 -7.14 9.55 -13.66
C PHE A 359 -8.14 8.88 -14.62
N TYR A 360 -9.27 9.53 -14.92
CA TYR A 360 -10.23 9.05 -15.92
C TYR A 360 -9.80 9.35 -17.36
N ARG A 361 -9.04 10.42 -17.60
CA ARG A 361 -8.64 10.86 -18.94
C ARG A 361 -7.46 10.05 -19.49
N ASN A 362 -6.49 9.72 -18.65
CA ASN A 362 -5.31 8.96 -19.02
C ASN A 362 -5.68 7.51 -19.37
N ARG A 363 -5.20 7.03 -20.52
CA ARG A 363 -5.60 5.71 -21.05
C ARG A 363 -5.11 4.57 -20.16
N LEU A 364 -3.92 4.71 -19.58
CA LEU A 364 -3.33 3.68 -18.73
C LEU A 364 -4.16 3.49 -17.46
N THR A 365 -4.42 4.57 -16.73
CA THR A 365 -5.25 4.54 -15.50
C THR A 365 -6.68 4.14 -15.81
N ARG A 366 -7.23 4.54 -16.97
CA ARG A 366 -8.56 4.09 -17.41
C ARG A 366 -8.64 2.57 -17.57
N ILE A 367 -7.65 1.94 -18.20
CA ILE A 367 -7.62 0.47 -18.31
C ILE A 367 -7.67 -0.19 -16.92
N LEU A 368 -6.94 0.36 -15.95
CA LEU A 368 -6.95 -0.13 -14.57
C LEU A 368 -8.29 0.13 -13.87
N LEU A 369 -8.96 1.26 -14.14
CA LEU A 369 -10.33 1.53 -13.67
C LEU A 369 -11.33 0.55 -14.25
N VAL A 370 -11.26 0.27 -15.56
CA VAL A 370 -12.13 -0.70 -16.23
C VAL A 370 -11.94 -2.09 -15.62
N PHE A 371 -10.68 -2.52 -15.44
CA PHE A 371 -10.34 -3.76 -14.74
C PHE A 371 -10.98 -3.80 -13.34
N LEU A 372 -10.81 -2.75 -12.54
CA LEU A 372 -11.30 -2.70 -11.15
C LEU A 372 -12.82 -2.68 -11.08
N LEU A 373 -13.48 -1.71 -11.73
CA LEU A 373 -14.90 -1.48 -11.58
C LEU A 373 -15.75 -2.61 -12.19
N SER A 374 -15.32 -3.20 -13.31
CA SER A 374 -16.01 -4.39 -13.85
C SER A 374 -15.87 -5.61 -12.93
N SER A 375 -14.72 -5.79 -12.27
CA SER A 375 -14.51 -6.85 -11.27
C SER A 375 -15.37 -6.64 -10.02
N VAL A 376 -15.45 -5.40 -9.54
CA VAL A 376 -16.31 -5.02 -8.41
C VAL A 376 -17.78 -5.26 -8.77
N GLY A 377 -18.22 -4.82 -9.96
CA GLY A 377 -19.57 -5.03 -10.45
C GLY A 377 -19.95 -6.51 -10.54
N SER A 378 -19.07 -7.36 -11.10
CA SER A 378 -19.31 -8.82 -11.13
C SER A 378 -19.31 -9.44 -9.74
N SER A 379 -18.44 -9.00 -8.83
CA SER A 379 -18.41 -9.50 -7.44
C SER A 379 -19.71 -9.17 -6.70
N ILE A 380 -20.19 -7.93 -6.79
CA ILE A 380 -21.49 -7.51 -6.23
C ILE A 380 -22.61 -8.32 -6.88
N GLY A 381 -22.57 -8.48 -8.21
CA GLY A 381 -23.56 -9.27 -8.94
C GLY A 381 -23.62 -10.73 -8.51
N THR A 382 -22.48 -11.36 -8.21
CA THR A 382 -22.45 -12.72 -7.66
C THR A 382 -23.21 -12.80 -6.33
N PHE A 383 -22.97 -11.88 -5.40
CA PHE A 383 -23.64 -11.89 -4.09
C PHE A 383 -25.13 -11.53 -4.17
N ILE A 384 -25.52 -10.62 -5.06
CA ILE A 384 -26.94 -10.27 -5.28
C ILE A 384 -27.67 -11.39 -6.02
N ALA A 385 -27.03 -12.08 -6.95
CA ALA A 385 -27.65 -13.15 -7.71
C ALA A 385 -27.93 -14.39 -6.84
N LEU A 386 -27.04 -14.74 -5.89
CA LEU A 386 -27.19 -15.91 -5.03
C LEU A 386 -28.59 -16.08 -4.41
N PRO A 387 -29.17 -15.10 -3.67
CA PRO A 387 -30.52 -15.22 -3.13
C PRO A 387 -31.60 -15.30 -4.22
N LEU A 388 -31.38 -14.66 -5.38
CA LEU A 388 -32.30 -14.65 -6.52
C LEU A 388 -32.33 -15.98 -7.28
N LEU A 389 -31.42 -16.92 -7.00
CA LEU A 389 -31.45 -18.27 -7.55
C LEU A 389 -32.40 -19.20 -6.77
N PHE A 390 -32.89 -18.79 -5.58
CA PHE A 390 -33.79 -19.60 -4.75
C PHE A 390 -35.28 -19.36 -4.99
N GLY A 391 -35.68 -18.14 -5.34
CA GLY A 391 -37.04 -17.81 -5.80
C GLY A 391 -37.16 -17.99 -7.29
#